data_AF-A0A3B9P4A8-F1
#
_entry.id   AF-A0A3B9P4A8-F1
#
_cell.length_a   1.000
_cell.length_b   1.000
_cell.length_c   1.000
_cell.angle_alpha   90.00
_cell.angle_beta   90.00
_cell.angle_gamma   90.00
#
_symmetry.space_group_name_H-M   'P 1'
#
loop_
_entity.id
_entity.type
_entity.pdbx_description
1 polymer ?
#
loop_
_entity_poly.entity_id
_entity_poly.type
_entity_poly.pdbx_seq_one_letter_code
_entity_poly.pdbx_strand_id
1 'polypeptide(L)'
;MLLNTHSYYSLRYGILSPKEWITFLEDQPWPTMALTDINNTSACMTVLYLMRKHPAKRPTVGVDFRNGIKQCYILLAKNWEGMRQINDHLSWHLHHKVRFPDRPPLQALSQVWIIYPSTTE
;
A
#
# COMPACT_ATOMS: atom_id res chain seq x y z
N MET A 1 -5.49 10.76 -8.67
CA MET A 1 -5.41 9.70 -7.63
C MET A 1 -4.10 9.90 -6.88
N LEU A 2 -4.12 9.88 -5.54
CA LEU A 2 -2.90 9.73 -4.76
C LEU A 2 -2.50 8.25 -4.68
N LEU A 3 -1.25 7.94 -5.00
CA LEU A 3 -0.72 6.58 -5.15
C LEU A 3 0.06 6.09 -3.93
N ASN A 4 0.49 7.02 -3.06
CA ASN A 4 1.21 6.70 -1.83
C ASN A 4 0.56 7.43 -0.65
N THR A 5 -0.32 6.76 0.08
CA THR A 5 -0.93 7.33 1.28
C THR A 5 -0.93 6.32 2.42
N HIS A 6 -0.78 6.80 3.65
CA HIS A 6 -0.52 5.97 4.82
C HIS A 6 -1.60 6.21 5.88
N SER A 7 -2.05 5.14 6.53
CA SER A 7 -2.84 5.20 7.76
C SER A 7 -1.92 5.07 8.99
N TYR A 8 -2.42 5.32 10.20
CA TYR A 8 -1.63 5.14 11.44
C TYR A 8 -1.06 3.72 11.60
N TYR A 9 -1.58 2.73 10.88
CA TYR A 9 -1.02 1.37 10.85
C TYR A 9 0.33 1.28 10.13
N SER A 10 0.83 2.37 9.57
CA SER A 10 2.26 2.54 9.26
C SER A 10 3.16 2.63 10.52
N LEU A 11 2.58 2.49 11.73
CA LEU A 11 3.14 2.34 13.09
C LEU A 11 4.02 3.48 13.60
N ARG A 12 4.89 4.02 12.75
CA ARG A 12 5.81 5.13 13.07
C ARG A 12 5.56 6.39 12.26
N TYR A 13 4.78 6.32 11.18
CA TYR A 13 4.72 7.40 10.17
C TYR A 13 3.32 7.78 9.69
N GLY A 14 2.28 7.08 10.14
CA GLY A 14 0.90 7.40 9.76
C GLY A 14 0.19 8.17 10.85
N ILE A 15 -0.64 9.14 10.45
CA ILE A 15 -1.38 10.02 11.38
C ILE A 15 -2.88 9.69 11.36
N LEU A 16 -3.43 9.34 10.19
CA LEU A 16 -4.88 9.17 10.02
C LEU A 16 -5.36 7.77 10.40
N SER A 17 -6.44 7.69 11.15
CA SER A 17 -7.21 6.45 11.32
C SER A 17 -7.84 5.99 10.01
N PRO A 18 -8.17 4.69 9.86
CA PRO A 18 -8.92 4.20 8.70
C PRO A 18 -10.17 5.02 8.40
N LYS A 19 -10.88 5.52 9.42
CA LYS A 19 -12.08 6.36 9.23
C LYS A 19 -11.73 7.76 8.73
N GLU A 20 -10.70 8.38 9.30
CA GLU A 20 -10.22 9.70 8.85
C GLU A 20 -9.62 9.63 7.45
N TRP A 21 -8.93 8.54 7.10
CA TRP A 21 -8.43 8.30 5.74
C TRP A 21 -9.58 8.20 4.72
N ILE A 22 -10.68 7.54 5.11
CA ILE A 22 -11.89 7.46 4.27
C ILE A 22 -12.53 8.84 4.13
N THR A 23 -12.67 9.58 5.22
CA THR A 23 -13.20 10.95 5.19
C THR A 23 -12.35 11.82 4.26
N PHE A 24 -11.03 11.73 4.39
CA PHE A 24 -10.09 12.42 3.50
C PHE A 24 -10.28 12.02 2.03
N LEU A 25 -10.50 10.74 1.73
CA LEU A 25 -10.82 10.26 0.37
C LEU A 25 -12.11 10.88 -0.18
N GLU A 26 -13.15 11.01 0.64
CA GLU A 26 -14.41 11.60 0.22
C GLU A 26 -14.25 13.05 -0.22
N ASP A 27 -13.44 13.82 0.50
CA ASP A 27 -13.19 15.24 0.23
C ASP A 27 -12.35 15.48 -1.04
N GLN A 28 -11.69 14.45 -1.59
CA GLN A 28 -10.87 14.63 -2.77
C GLN A 28 -11.68 14.73 -4.06
N PRO A 29 -11.22 15.47 -5.09
CA PRO A 29 -11.91 15.51 -6.37
C PRO A 29 -11.78 14.21 -7.18
N TRP A 30 -10.81 13.34 -6.85
CA TRP A 30 -10.62 12.07 -7.53
C TRP A 30 -11.45 10.92 -6.92
N PRO A 31 -11.90 9.95 -7.74
CA PRO A 31 -12.70 8.82 -7.27
C PRO A 31 -11.89 7.71 -6.61
N THR A 32 -10.55 7.72 -6.76
CA THR A 32 -9.70 6.60 -6.34
C THR A 32 -8.44 7.09 -5.62
N MET A 33 -8.07 6.40 -4.54
CA MET A 33 -6.85 6.63 -3.77
C MET A 33 -6.27 5.32 -3.27
N ALA A 34 -4.94 5.22 -3.25
CA ALA A 34 -4.24 4.03 -2.82
C ALA A 34 -3.81 4.13 -1.34
N LEU A 35 -4.17 3.13 -0.54
CA LEU A 35 -3.65 2.91 0.80
C LEU A 35 -2.44 1.97 0.71
N THR A 36 -1.28 2.49 1.08
CA THR A 36 0.03 1.84 0.94
C THR A 36 0.81 1.96 2.24
N ASP A 37 0.34 1.31 3.30
CA ASP A 37 1.02 1.36 4.59
C ASP A 37 2.46 0.82 4.51
N ILE A 38 3.35 1.42 5.30
CA ILE A 38 4.78 1.11 5.24
C ILE A 38 5.03 -0.27 5.85
N ASN A 39 5.54 -1.19 5.03
CA ASN A 39 5.85 -2.58 5.40
C ASN A 39 4.71 -3.28 6.17
N ASN A 40 3.45 -2.91 5.91
CA ASN A 40 2.30 -3.43 6.63
C ASN A 40 1.04 -3.43 5.77
N THR A 41 0.14 -4.39 5.99
CA THR A 41 -1.16 -4.52 5.32
C THR A 41 -2.34 -4.57 6.28
N SER A 42 -2.11 -4.32 7.58
CA SER A 42 -3.11 -4.44 8.64
C SER A 42 -4.37 -3.59 8.40
N ALA A 43 -4.22 -2.36 7.91
CA ALA A 43 -5.36 -1.47 7.67
C ALA A 43 -6.17 -1.80 6.41
N CYS A 44 -5.58 -2.53 5.46
CA CYS A 44 -6.15 -2.74 4.13
C CYS A 44 -7.55 -3.38 4.22
N MET A 45 -7.70 -4.44 5.01
CA MET A 45 -8.98 -5.14 5.13
C MET A 45 -10.04 -4.28 5.84
N THR A 46 -9.65 -3.54 6.88
CA THR A 46 -10.54 -2.63 7.59
C THR A 46 -11.04 -1.51 6.68
N VAL A 47 -10.17 -0.89 5.89
CA VAL A 47 -10.55 0.16 4.94
C VAL A 47 -11.46 -0.41 3.85
N LEU A 48 -11.14 -1.56 3.26
CA LEU A 48 -11.99 -2.21 2.26
C LEU A 48 -13.38 -2.53 2.81
N TYR A 49 -13.47 -2.99 4.07
CA TYR A 49 -14.75 -3.24 4.73
C TYR A 49 -15.56 -1.96 4.94
N LEU A 50 -14.95 -0.90 5.48
CA LEU A 50 -15.63 0.37 5.77
C LEU A 50 -16.07 1.08 4.49
N MET A 51 -15.26 1.03 3.42
CA MET A 51 -15.56 1.64 2.12
C MET A 51 -16.82 1.08 1.44
N ARG A 52 -17.35 -0.07 1.89
CA ARG A 52 -18.66 -0.57 1.43
C ARG A 52 -19.80 0.43 1.67
N LYS A 53 -19.64 1.35 2.64
CA LYS A 53 -20.60 2.41 2.93
C LYS A 53 -20.44 3.65 2.04
N HIS A 54 -19.40 3.70 1.21
CA HIS A 54 -18.98 4.89 0.45
C HIS A 54 -18.85 4.56 -1.06
N PRO A 55 -19.95 4.22 -1.76
CA PRO A 55 -19.91 3.65 -3.12
C PRO A 55 -19.39 4.60 -4.21
N ALA A 56 -19.39 5.92 -3.95
CA ALA A 56 -18.88 6.92 -4.88
C ALA A 56 -17.34 6.93 -4.99
N LYS A 57 -16.64 6.29 -4.04
CA LYS A 57 -15.19 6.30 -3.93
C LYS A 57 -14.66 4.87 -3.94
N ARG A 58 -13.47 4.68 -4.50
CA ARG A 58 -12.84 3.36 -4.67
C ARG A 58 -11.45 3.36 -4.03
N PRO A 59 -11.21 2.57 -2.97
CA PRO A 59 -9.86 2.39 -2.46
C PRO A 59 -9.08 1.45 -3.38
N THR A 60 -7.79 1.69 -3.53
CA THR A 60 -6.81 0.70 -4.01
C THR A 60 -5.90 0.36 -2.84
N VAL A 61 -5.43 -0.88 -2.75
CA VAL A 61 -4.58 -1.34 -1.64
C VAL A 61 -3.22 -1.78 -2.14
N GLY A 62 -2.22 -1.57 -1.30
CA GLY A 62 -0.83 -1.85 -1.59
C GLY A 62 0.06 -1.73 -0.37
N VAL A 63 1.36 -1.73 -0.59
CA VAL A 63 2.39 -1.60 0.45
C VAL A 63 3.52 -0.71 -0.06
N ASP A 64 3.96 0.20 0.80
CA ASP A 64 5.19 0.97 0.59
C ASP A 64 6.36 0.22 1.25
N PHE A 65 7.25 -0.35 0.42
CA PHE A 65 8.38 -1.15 0.89
C PHE A 65 9.58 -0.25 1.19
N ARG A 66 10.00 -0.27 2.46
CA ARG A 66 11.11 0.58 2.93
C ARG A 66 12.13 -0.20 3.74
N ASN A 67 13.41 0.06 3.49
CA ASN A 67 14.53 -0.36 4.32
C ASN A 67 14.93 0.77 5.27
N GLY A 68 14.34 0.81 6.46
CA GLY A 68 14.48 1.96 7.36
C GLY A 68 13.74 3.16 6.78
N ILE A 69 14.46 4.26 6.52
CA ILE A 69 13.89 5.46 5.86
C ILE A 69 13.94 5.39 4.33
N LYS A 70 14.78 4.52 3.75
CA LYS A 70 14.96 4.42 2.30
C LYS A 70 13.75 3.71 1.69
N GLN A 71 12.99 4.41 0.86
CA GLN A 71 11.96 3.81 0.03
C GLN A 71 12.60 2.99 -1.09
N CYS A 72 12.16 1.74 -1.24
CA CYS A 72 12.61 0.86 -2.32
C CYS A 72 11.63 0.93 -3.50
N TYR A 73 10.36 0.61 -3.25
CA TYR A 73 9.28 0.61 -4.24
C TYR A 73 7.92 0.52 -3.55
N ILE A 74 6.87 0.89 -4.27
CA ILE A 74 5.48 0.72 -3.85
C ILE A 74 4.85 -0.37 -4.71
N LEU A 75 4.15 -1.30 -4.08
CA LEU A 75 3.36 -2.32 -4.76
C LEU A 75 1.87 -2.00 -4.62
N LEU A 76 1.13 -1.95 -5.72
CA LEU A 76 -0.34 -1.83 -5.71
C LEU A 76 -0.97 -3.10 -6.29
N ALA A 77 -1.95 -3.66 -5.59
CA ALA A 77 -2.65 -4.85 -6.05
C ALA A 77 -3.58 -4.53 -7.23
N LYS A 78 -3.49 -5.30 -8.33
CA LYS A 78 -4.47 -5.22 -9.44
C LYS A 78 -5.79 -5.90 -9.08
N ASN A 79 -5.70 -6.93 -8.23
CA ASN A 79 -6.80 -7.80 -7.81
C ASN A 79 -6.40 -8.57 -6.54
N TRP A 80 -7.26 -9.48 -6.06
CA TRP A 80 -7.00 -10.29 -4.87
C TRP A 80 -5.77 -11.19 -4.99
N GLU A 81 -5.48 -11.67 -6.19
CA GLU A 81 -4.26 -12.43 -6.48
C GLU A 81 -3.01 -11.56 -6.25
N GLY A 82 -3.02 -10.32 -6.74
CA GLY A 82 -1.98 -9.33 -6.46
C GLY A 82 -1.83 -9.01 -4.98
N MET A 83 -2.94 -8.94 -4.23
CA MET A 83 -2.89 -8.75 -2.78
C MET A 83 -2.21 -9.94 -2.08
N ARG A 84 -2.49 -11.18 -2.50
CA ARG A 84 -1.79 -12.36 -1.99
C ARG A 84 -0.29 -12.28 -2.28
N GLN A 85 0.08 -12.00 -3.53
CA GLN A 85 1.49 -11.85 -3.95
C GLN A 85 2.25 -10.80 -3.13
N ILE A 86 1.62 -9.65 -2.86
CA ILE A 86 2.19 -8.60 -2.00
C ILE A 86 2.39 -9.11 -0.57
N ASN A 87 1.40 -9.79 0.00
CA ASN A 87 1.48 -10.34 1.36
C ASN A 87 2.55 -11.45 1.47
N ASP A 88 2.63 -12.35 0.49
CA ASP A 88 3.64 -13.41 0.44
C ASP A 88 5.05 -12.81 0.39
N HIS A 89 5.26 -11.81 -0.48
CA HIS A 89 6.52 -11.08 -0.60
C HIS A 89 6.90 -10.35 0.70
N LEU A 90 5.96 -9.60 1.28
CA LEU A 90 6.17 -8.88 2.53
C LEU A 90 6.50 -9.84 3.68
N SER A 91 5.70 -10.90 3.84
CA SER A 91 5.84 -11.87 4.93
C SER A 91 7.18 -12.59 4.84
N TRP A 92 7.59 -13.03 3.64
CA TRP A 92 8.88 -13.69 3.45
C TRP A 92 10.04 -12.82 3.95
N HIS A 93 10.07 -11.54 3.54
CA HIS A 93 11.13 -10.60 3.96
C HIS A 93 11.12 -10.34 5.47
N LEU A 94 9.94 -10.12 6.07
CA LEU A 94 9.81 -9.86 7.50
C LEU A 94 10.20 -11.08 8.35
N HIS A 95 9.76 -12.28 7.97
CA HIS A 95 10.09 -13.52 8.68
C HIS A 95 11.56 -13.86 8.62
N HIS A 96 12.20 -13.70 7.45
CA HIS A 96 13.63 -14.01 7.27
C HIS A 96 14.56 -12.86 7.68
N LYS A 97 14.01 -11.70 8.06
CA LYS A 97 14.77 -10.48 8.37
C LYS A 97 15.71 -10.06 7.23
N VAL A 98 15.29 -10.30 5.99
CA VAL A 98 16.04 -9.97 4.78
C VAL A 98 15.60 -8.59 4.30
N ARG A 99 16.57 -7.71 4.00
CA ARG A 99 16.28 -6.38 3.44
C ARG A 99 15.56 -6.48 2.10
N PHE A 100 14.66 -5.54 1.83
CA PHE A 100 14.02 -5.47 0.52
C PHE A 100 15.06 -5.14 -0.56
N PRO A 101 15.05 -5.81 -1.72
CA PRO A 101 15.91 -5.43 -2.83
C PRO A 101 15.56 -4.03 -3.34
N ASP A 102 16.42 -3.40 -4.15
CA ASP A 102 16.04 -2.15 -4.82
C ASP A 102 14.98 -2.39 -5.92
N ARG A 103 14.94 -3.60 -6.48
CA ARG A 103 13.89 -4.03 -7.43
C ARG A 103 13.28 -5.37 -7.01
N PRO A 104 11.95 -5.49 -6.96
CA PRO A 104 11.31 -6.73 -6.54
C PRO A 104 11.28 -7.78 -7.68
N PRO A 105 11.04 -9.06 -7.35
CA PRO A 105 10.96 -10.13 -8.35
C PRO A 105 9.71 -10.00 -9.23
N LEU A 106 9.89 -9.55 -10.47
CA LEU A 106 8.79 -9.28 -11.42
C LEU A 106 7.93 -10.53 -11.72
N GLN A 107 8.55 -11.71 -11.76
CA GLN A 107 7.87 -12.97 -12.09
C GLN A 107 6.86 -13.38 -11.00
N ALA A 108 7.22 -13.16 -9.72
CA ALA A 108 6.36 -13.48 -8.58
C ALA A 108 5.25 -12.43 -8.35
N LEU A 109 5.39 -11.24 -8.93
CA LEU A 109 4.49 -10.09 -8.76
C LEU A 109 3.71 -9.75 -10.04
N SER A 110 3.21 -10.78 -10.73
CA SER A 110 2.53 -10.63 -12.03
C SER A 110 1.23 -9.82 -11.96
N GLN A 111 0.52 -9.88 -10.83
CA GLN A 111 -0.78 -9.22 -10.61
C GLN A 111 -0.65 -7.92 -9.80
N VAL A 112 0.52 -7.29 -9.85
CA VAL A 112 0.86 -6.12 -9.05
C VAL A 112 1.37 -5.01 -9.96
N TRP A 113 1.05 -3.76 -9.65
CA TRP A 113 1.73 -2.59 -10.21
C TRP A 113 2.91 -2.23 -9.32
N ILE A 114 4.07 -1.99 -9.93
CA ILE A 114 5.29 -1.62 -9.22
C ILE A 114 5.60 -0.17 -9.54
N ILE A 115 5.72 0.66 -8.52
CA ILE A 115 6.07 2.07 -8.64
C ILE A 115 7.45 2.26 -7.99
N TYR A 116 8.39 2.78 -8.75
CA TYR A 116 9.73 3.12 -8.25
C TYR A 116 9.78 4.59 -7.84
N PRO A 117 10.57 4.95 -6.81
CA PRO A 117 10.80 6.34 -6.47
C PRO A 117 11.44 7.08 -7.65
N SER A 118 11.02 8.32 -7.90
CA SER A 118 11.66 9.18 -8.90
C SER A 118 13.08 9.49 -8.42
N THR A 119 14.07 9.02 -9.15
CA THR A 119 15.45 9.48 -9.00
C THR A 119 15.51 10.90 -9.53
N THR A 120 15.78 11.86 -8.66
CA THR A 120 16.27 13.19 -9.10
C THR A 120 17.75 12.98 -9.39
N GLU A 121 18.11 13.00 -10.67
CA GLU A 121 19.50 13.22 -11.08
C GLU A 121 19.92 14.67 -10.76
#